data_AF-A0A945AV39-F1
#
_entry.id   AF-A0A945AV39-F1
#
_cell.length_a   1.000
_cell.length_b   1.000
_cell.length_c   1.000
_cell.angle_alpha   90.00
_cell.angle_beta   90.00
_cell.angle_gamma   90.00
#
_symmetry.space_group_name_H-M   'P 1'
#
loop_
_entity.id
_entity.type
_entity.pdbx_description
1 polymer ?
#
loop_
_entity_poly.entity_id
_entity_poly.type
_entity_poly.pdbx_seq_one_letter_code
_entity_poly.pdbx_strand_id
1 'polypeptide(L)'
;SKPMLGERFQIPSRKDLDRSLIFGALLFGMGWGLGGYCPGPAITSLGSGSVNAVLFVVAMGIGMLLADRVISPILTHKALKN
;
A
#
# COMPACT_ATOMS: atom_id res chain seq x y z
N SER A 1 5.91 0.20 27.62
CA SER A 1 4.54 -0.25 27.30
C SER A 1 4.60 -1.63 26.67
N LYS A 2 3.89 -2.62 27.21
CA LYS A 2 3.80 -3.99 26.65
C LYS A 2 2.48 -4.12 25.88
N PRO A 3 2.42 -4.79 24.71
CA PRO A 3 1.18 -4.88 23.95
C PRO A 3 0.11 -5.66 24.73
N MET A 4 -1.15 -5.21 24.67
CA MET A 4 -2.28 -5.87 25.34
C MET A 4 -2.73 -7.15 24.63
N LEU A 5 -2.47 -7.26 23.32
CA LEU A 5 -2.90 -8.38 22.46
C LEU A 5 -1.72 -9.13 21.79
N GLY A 6 -0.48 -8.93 22.25
CA GLY A 6 0.69 -9.57 21.64
C GLY A 6 1.87 -9.70 22.60
N GLU A 7 2.67 -10.76 22.42
CA GLU A 7 3.78 -11.04 23.34
C GLU A 7 4.92 -10.01 23.24
N ARG A 8 5.17 -9.50 22.03
CA ARG A 8 6.23 -8.52 21.73
C ARG A 8 5.80 -7.60 20.59
N PHE A 9 6.31 -6.37 20.58
CA PHE A 9 6.18 -5.49 19.42
C PHE A 9 7.04 -6.06 18.28
N GLN A 10 6.41 -6.40 17.15
CA GLN A 10 7.11 -6.76 15.93
C GLN A 10 7.51 -5.47 15.21
N ILE A 11 8.66 -4.93 15.60
CA ILE A 11 9.24 -3.74 14.96
C ILE A 11 10.15 -4.23 13.83
N PRO A 12 9.96 -3.76 12.59
CA PRO A 12 10.88 -4.06 11.50
C PRO A 12 12.31 -3.63 11.89
N SER A 13 13.27 -4.55 11.83
CA SER A 13 14.69 -4.27 12.13
C SER A 13 15.44 -3.70 10.92
N ARG A 14 14.88 -3.85 9.72
CA ARG A 14 15.44 -3.28 8.48
C ARG A 14 15.20 -1.77 8.46
N LYS A 15 16.29 -1.01 8.33
CA LYS A 15 16.27 0.46 8.18
C LYS A 15 16.64 0.90 6.77
N ASP A 16 16.70 -0.05 5.85
CA ASP A 16 17.17 0.16 4.50
C ASP A 16 16.07 0.89 3.75
N LEU A 17 16.25 2.20 3.56
CA LEU A 17 15.33 2.99 2.77
C LEU A 17 15.65 2.73 1.29
N ASP A 18 15.08 1.65 0.76
CA ASP A 18 15.30 1.27 -0.62
C ASP A 18 14.56 2.22 -1.58
N ARG A 19 15.10 2.37 -2.79
CA ARG A 19 14.51 3.28 -3.79
C ARG A 19 13.09 2.85 -4.17
N SER A 20 12.80 1.55 -4.16
CA SER A 20 11.48 1.01 -4.49
C SER A 20 10.42 1.49 -3.50
N LEU A 21 10.74 1.52 -2.20
CA LEU A 21 9.89 1.98 -1.12
C LEU A 21 9.66 3.47 -1.21
N ILE A 22 10.70 4.27 -1.50
CA ILE A 22 10.55 5.72 -1.68
C ILE A 22 9.61 6.02 -2.85
N PHE A 23 9.87 5.42 -4.02
CA PHE A 23 9.02 5.63 -5.21
C PHE A 23 7.59 5.13 -4.99
N GLY A 24 7.43 3.96 -4.36
CA GLY A 24 6.13 3.41 -4.03
C GLY A 24 5.34 4.30 -3.05
N ALA A 25 5.98 4.76 -1.98
CA ALA A 25 5.36 5.64 -0.99
C ALA A 25 4.94 6.99 -1.59
N LEU A 26 5.76 7.56 -2.47
CA LEU A 26 5.43 8.80 -3.19
C LEU A 26 4.24 8.62 -4.12
N LEU A 27 4.25 7.60 -4.99
CA LEU A 27 3.15 7.31 -5.91
C LEU A 27 1.84 7.06 -5.16
N PHE A 28 1.92 6.29 -4.08
CA PHE A 28 0.76 5.96 -3.27
C PHE A 28 0.20 7.19 -2.54
N GLY A 29 1.07 8.00 -1.93
CA GLY A 29 0.68 9.25 -1.29
C GLY A 29 0.08 10.26 -2.27
N MET A 30 0.63 10.38 -3.48
CA MET A 30 0.06 11.21 -4.55
C MET A 30 -1.34 10.74 -4.95
N GLY A 31 -1.54 9.43 -5.08
CA GLY A 31 -2.86 8.86 -5.37
C GLY A 31 -3.91 9.23 -4.33
N TRP A 32 -3.57 9.19 -3.05
CA TRP A 32 -4.47 9.58 -1.96
C TRP A 32 -4.72 11.09 -1.91
N GLY A 33 -3.68 11.89 -2.09
CA GLY A 33 -3.79 13.36 -2.11
C GLY A 33 -4.66 13.86 -3.26
N LEU A 34 -4.50 13.26 -4.44
CA LEU A 34 -5.32 13.59 -5.62
C LEU A 34 -6.76 13.05 -5.51
N GLY A 35 -6.91 11.83 -4.96
CA GLY A 35 -8.22 11.20 -4.78
C GLY A 35 -9.05 11.81 -3.66
N GLY A 36 -8.42 12.52 -2.71
CA GLY A 36 -9.10 13.05 -1.52
C GLY A 36 -9.56 11.98 -0.53
N TYR A 37 -9.12 10.72 -0.72
CA TYR A 37 -9.50 9.58 0.11
C TYR A 37 -8.26 8.89 0.67
N CYS A 38 -8.29 8.68 1.98
CA CYS A 38 -7.40 7.74 2.67
C CYS A 38 -8.00 6.32 2.55
N PRO A 39 -7.19 5.24 2.49
CA PRO A 39 -7.65 3.88 2.22
C PRO A 39 -8.65 3.37 3.27
N GLY A 40 -8.49 3.79 4.53
CA GLY A 40 -9.42 3.43 5.61
C GLY A 40 -10.81 4.04 5.36
N PRO A 41 -10.92 5.37 5.23
CA PRO A 41 -12.17 6.04 4.86
C PRO A 41 -12.71 5.62 3.49
N ALA A 42 -11.86 5.27 2.53
CA ALA A 42 -12.31 4.83 1.22
C ALA A 42 -13.15 3.55 1.34
N ILE A 43 -12.67 2.57 2.11
CA ILE A 43 -13.39 1.29 2.31
C ILE A 43 -14.71 1.51 3.08
N THR A 44 -14.73 2.37 4.10
CA THR A 44 -15.98 2.69 4.81
C THR A 44 -16.95 3.54 3.97
N SER A 45 -16.43 4.39 3.09
CA SER A 45 -17.21 5.24 2.18
C SER A 45 -17.83 4.47 1.01
N LEU A 46 -17.33 3.28 0.70
CA LEU A 46 -18.02 2.32 -0.17
C LEU A 46 -19.36 1.91 0.42
N GLY A 47 -19.41 1.66 1.73
CA GLY A 47 -20.63 1.25 2.43
C GLY A 47 -21.71 2.34 2.48
N SER A 48 -21.31 3.60 2.33
CA SER A 48 -22.24 4.74 2.23
C SER A 48 -22.65 5.08 0.78
N GLY A 49 -22.24 4.28 -0.21
CA GLY A 49 -22.71 4.39 -1.59
C GLY A 49 -22.09 5.52 -2.42
N SER A 50 -20.95 6.08 -1.98
CA SER A 50 -20.29 7.15 -2.72
C SER A 50 -19.59 6.63 -3.99
N VAL A 51 -20.01 7.12 -5.16
CA VAL A 51 -19.46 6.71 -6.47
C VAL A 51 -17.95 7.01 -6.57
N ASN A 52 -17.51 8.13 -5.99
CA ASN A 52 -16.09 8.51 -5.97
C ASN A 52 -15.22 7.54 -5.14
N ALA A 53 -15.73 7.03 -4.01
CA ALA A 53 -14.99 6.02 -3.24
C ALA A 53 -14.93 4.69 -3.99
N VAL A 54 -16.00 4.30 -4.70
CA VAL A 54 -15.99 3.09 -5.55
C VAL A 54 -14.93 3.22 -6.64
N LEU A 55 -14.91 4.33 -7.38
CA LEU A 55 -13.89 4.60 -8.39
C LEU A 55 -12.48 4.55 -7.81
N PHE A 56 -12.26 5.20 -6.66
CA PHE A 56 -10.97 5.21 -6.00
C PHE A 56 -10.51 3.80 -5.58
N VAL A 57 -11.40 3.00 -4.99
CA VAL A 57 -11.07 1.65 -4.52
C VAL A 57 -10.83 0.70 -5.69
N VAL A 58 -11.60 0.80 -6.77
CA VAL A 58 -11.35 0.01 -7.99
C VAL A 58 -10.01 0.37 -8.61
N ALA A 59 -9.71 1.67 -8.76
CA ALA A 59 -8.42 2.13 -9.27
C ALA A 59 -7.24 1.68 -8.38
N MET A 60 -7.40 1.77 -7.06
CA MET A 60 -6.43 1.27 -6.08
C MET A 60 -6.22 -0.24 -6.23
N GLY A 61 -7.29 -1.01 -6.36
CA GLY A 61 -7.24 -2.46 -6.56
C GLY A 61 -6.51 -2.84 -7.84
N ILE A 62 -6.80 -2.16 -8.95
CA ILE A 62 -6.09 -2.36 -10.23
C ILE A 62 -4.60 -2.03 -10.06
N GLY A 63 -4.26 -0.93 -9.40
CA GLY A 63 -2.87 -0.56 -9.12
C GLY A 63 -2.12 -1.61 -8.30
N MET A 64 -2.76 -2.16 -7.26
CA MET A 64 -2.20 -3.23 -6.45
C MET A 64 -1.99 -4.52 -7.25
N LEU A 65 -2.96 -4.90 -8.09
CA LEU A 65 -2.83 -6.07 -8.96
C LEU A 65 -1.72 -5.89 -10.00
N LEU A 66 -1.59 -4.72 -10.60
CA LEU A 66 -0.51 -4.43 -11.55
C LEU A 66 0.86 -4.45 -10.86
N ALA A 67 0.97 -3.84 -9.68
CA ALA A 67 2.19 -3.88 -8.90
C ALA A 67 2.57 -5.32 -8.52
N ASP A 68 1.61 -6.12 -8.09
CA ASP A 68 1.84 -7.52 -7.72
C ASP A 68 2.22 -8.40 -8.92
N ARG A 69 1.56 -8.23 -10.07
CA ARG A 69 1.80 -9.06 -11.26
C ARG A 69 2.99 -8.65 -12.09
N VAL A 70 3.41 -7.39 -12.02
CA VAL A 70 4.50 -6.87 -12.86
C VAL A 70 5.72 -6.53 -12.02
N ILE A 71 5.56 -5.82 -10.91
CA ILE A 71 6.68 -5.27 -10.13
C ILE A 71 7.23 -6.31 -9.15
N SER A 72 6.37 -7.03 -8.41
CA SER A 72 6.84 -8.08 -7.49
C SER A 72 7.70 -9.15 -8.17
N PRO A 73 7.33 -9.76 -9.32
CA PRO A 73 8.19 -10.76 -9.96
C PRO A 73 9.53 -10.18 -10.42
N ILE A 74 9.58 -8.92 -10.86
CA ILE A 74 10.84 -8.26 -11.26
C ILE A 74 11.74 -8.04 -10.04
N LEU A 75 11.18 -7.57 -8.92
CA LEU A 75 11.94 -7.32 -7.69
C LEU A 75 12.42 -8.62 -7.04
N THR A 76 11.56 -9.65 -6.97
CA THR A 76 11.91 -10.96 -6.42
C THR A 76 12.92 -11.69 -7.30
N HIS A 77 12.80 -11.66 -8.64
CA HIS A 77 13.82 -12.23 -9.52
C HIS A 77 15.17 -11.53 -9.39
N LYS A 78 15.19 -10.21 -9.19
CA LYS A 78 16.43 -9.46 -9.02
C LYS A 78 17.09 -9.74 -7.66
N ALA A 79 16.30 -9.96 -6.62
CA ALA A 79 16.78 -10.31 -5.28
C ALA A 79 17.34 -11.74 -5.18
N LEU A 80 16.88 -12.68 -6.02
CA LEU A 80 17.41 -14.04 -6.07
C LEU A 80 18.68 -14.18 -6.93
N LYS A 81 18.93 -13.22 -7.83
CA LYS A 81 20.10 -13.21 -8.73
C LYS A 81 21.30 -12.46 -8.16
N ASN A 82 21.17 -11.90 -6.95
CA ASN A 82 22.15 -11.04 -6.29
C ASN A 82 22.48 -11.62 -4.91
#